data_AF-A0A2M8UIZ6-F1
#
_entry.id   AF-A0A2M8UIZ6-F1
#
_cell.length_a   1.000
_cell.length_b   1.000
_cell.length_c   1.000
_cell.angle_alpha   90.00
_cell.angle_beta   90.00
_cell.angle_gamma   90.00
#
_symmetry.space_group_name_H-M   'P 1'
#
loop_
_entity.id
_entity.type
_entity.pdbx_description
1 polymer ?
#
loop_
_entity_poly.entity_id
_entity_poly.type
_entity_poly.pdbx_seq_one_letter_code
_entity_poly.pdbx_strand_id
1 'polypeptide(L)'
;MFPQCSHITRKRGVYFFRRRLPRPHRGEVVVSLRTKNFREAEHLASFLGPLFNRAVSTRKSMTTADLKAILRQYLSDALDADLQHHRNTKPGLSVYSGRVPFGIDPVEQDIETIDHLISEYRDWLIRREVSRAEPTLSRLMAENNVPAEDRVELGLGLLQVNVQVLEKARERVVGGAVDPFSAAPADERSNHRNDSVTVAPTGPLLSEVLPAYLDYMVKEEGWRGQTLAQNSATYRMLQEHCGDKPVQSYTRKDMTAFYDILRALPALWSKRSDWTGLSLKEIAERSKNEVVPRMTMKTVSVCRPE
;
A
#
# COMPACT_ATOMS: atom_id res chain seq x y z
N MET A 1 33.98 6.70 44.92
CA MET A 1 33.06 5.55 45.07
C MET A 1 31.84 5.86 44.21
N PHE A 2 31.83 5.41 42.96
CA PHE A 2 30.77 5.78 42.00
C PHE A 2 29.47 5.04 42.33
N PRO A 3 28.30 5.68 42.15
CA PRO A 3 27.03 5.12 42.59
C PRO A 3 26.76 3.81 41.84
N GLN A 4 26.45 2.75 42.59
CA GLN A 4 25.93 1.52 42.02
C GLN A 4 24.57 1.84 41.39
N CYS A 5 24.51 1.91 40.06
CA CYS A 5 23.26 2.02 39.32
C CYS A 5 22.30 0.91 39.80
N SER A 6 21.08 1.29 40.20
CA SER A 6 20.09 0.46 40.92
C SER A 6 19.63 -0.82 40.20
N HIS A 7 20.09 -1.05 38.97
CA HIS A 7 19.70 -2.16 38.10
C HIS A 7 20.86 -3.05 37.66
N ILE A 8 22.07 -2.83 38.19
CA ILE A 8 23.24 -3.65 37.92
C ILE A 8 23.74 -4.28 39.22
N THR A 9 23.97 -5.59 39.21
CA THR A 9 24.49 -6.34 40.35
C THR A 9 25.70 -7.17 39.91
N ARG A 10 26.72 -7.30 40.77
CA ARG A 10 27.90 -8.13 40.50
C ARG A 10 27.82 -9.44 41.28
N LYS A 11 27.98 -10.58 40.61
CA LYS A 11 28.04 -11.90 41.24
C LYS A 11 29.15 -12.73 40.62
N ARG A 12 30.04 -13.30 41.46
CA ARG A 12 31.20 -14.11 41.03
C ARG A 12 32.03 -13.44 39.93
N GLY A 13 32.22 -12.11 40.03
CA GLY A 13 33.02 -11.32 39.10
C GLY A 13 32.32 -10.87 37.81
N VAL A 14 31.12 -11.37 37.51
CA VAL A 14 30.33 -11.01 36.32
C VAL A 14 29.19 -10.07 36.70
N TYR A 15 28.87 -9.11 35.83
CA TYR A 15 27.74 -8.20 36.00
C TYR A 15 26.43 -8.79 35.48
N PHE A 16 25.34 -8.49 36.18
CA PHE A 16 23.98 -8.91 35.89
C PHE A 16 23.07 -7.69 35.87
N PHE A 17 22.15 -7.66 34.91
CA PHE A 17 21.00 -6.76 34.91
C PHE A 17 19.91 -7.34 35.81
N ARG A 18 19.39 -6.53 36.74
CA ARG A 18 18.36 -6.93 37.72
C ARG A 18 17.23 -5.91 37.75
N ARG A 19 16.00 -6.37 37.53
CA ARG A 19 14.78 -5.55 37.64
C ARG A 19 13.66 -6.35 38.32
N ARG A 20 12.91 -5.70 39.20
CA ARG A 20 11.68 -6.27 39.78
C ARG A 20 10.54 -6.15 38.78
N LEU A 21 9.70 -7.19 38.72
CA LEU A 21 8.45 -7.11 37.97
C LEU A 21 7.47 -6.18 38.72
N PRO A 22 6.76 -5.29 38.03
CA PRO A 22 5.71 -4.48 38.63
C PRO A 22 4.47 -5.34 38.94
N ARG A 23 3.67 -4.87 39.91
CA ARG A 23 2.42 -5.51 40.30
C ARG A 23 1.47 -5.62 39.09
N PRO A 24 0.67 -6.69 38.95
CA PRO A 24 0.42 -7.77 39.94
C PRO A 24 1.49 -8.88 39.95
N HIS A 25 2.46 -8.82 39.05
CA HIS A 25 3.49 -9.84 38.95
C HIS A 25 4.46 -9.75 40.12
N ARG A 26 4.81 -10.90 40.70
CA ARG A 26 5.81 -11.03 41.76
C ARG A 26 7.06 -11.68 41.20
N GLY A 27 8.22 -11.20 41.61
CA GLY A 27 9.52 -11.75 41.21
C GLY A 27 10.47 -10.69 40.64
N GLU A 28 11.64 -11.17 40.22
CA GLU A 28 12.67 -10.36 39.59
C GLU A 28 13.24 -11.06 38.36
N VAL A 29 13.58 -10.26 37.37
CA VAL A 29 14.31 -10.70 36.19
C VAL A 29 15.79 -10.40 36.43
N VAL A 30 16.61 -11.44 36.32
CA VAL A 30 18.06 -11.36 36.45
C VAL A 30 18.69 -11.95 35.19
N VAL A 31 19.41 -11.12 34.43
CA VAL A 31 20.06 -11.51 33.18
C VAL A 31 21.56 -11.25 33.29
N SER A 32 22.37 -12.26 32.96
CA SER A 32 23.83 -12.08 32.90
C SER A 32 24.21 -11.17 31.74
N LEU A 33 25.00 -10.14 32.02
CA LEU A 33 25.57 -9.25 31.00
C LEU A 33 26.85 -9.84 30.39
N ARG A 34 27.28 -11.02 30.88
CA ARG A 34 28.46 -11.77 30.39
C ARG A 34 29.77 -10.97 30.37
N THR A 35 29.83 -9.84 31.05
CA THR A 35 31.02 -9.00 31.16
C THR A 35 31.48 -8.84 32.61
N LYS A 36 32.79 -8.69 32.79
CA LYS A 36 33.43 -8.33 34.06
C LYS A 36 33.74 -6.84 34.13
N ASN A 37 33.55 -6.08 33.04
CA ASN A 37 33.79 -4.65 32.95
C ASN A 37 32.51 -3.87 33.26
N PHE A 38 32.61 -2.89 34.15
CA PHE A 38 31.46 -2.10 34.59
C PHE A 38 30.91 -1.17 33.50
N ARG A 39 31.78 -0.52 32.70
CA ARG A 39 31.33 0.40 31.64
C ARG A 39 30.57 -0.33 30.53
N GLU A 40 31.05 -1.50 30.17
CA GLU A 40 30.38 -2.38 29.22
C GLU A 40 29.04 -2.88 29.78
N ALA A 41 29.01 -3.25 31.07
CA ALA A 41 27.79 -3.64 31.75
C ALA A 41 26.75 -2.50 31.77
N GLU A 42 27.18 -1.25 32.00
CA GLU A 42 26.32 -0.06 31.99
C GLU A 42 25.72 0.19 30.61
N HIS A 43 26.55 0.13 29.56
CA HIS A 43 26.09 0.24 28.18
C HIS A 43 25.06 -0.85 27.84
N LEU A 44 25.37 -2.13 28.13
CA LEU A 44 24.43 -3.23 27.89
C LEU A 44 23.13 -3.10 28.70
N ALA A 45 23.21 -2.65 29.95
CA ALA A 45 22.05 -2.40 30.78
C ALA A 45 21.16 -1.26 30.24
N SER A 46 21.74 -0.24 29.59
CA SER A 46 20.98 0.85 28.97
C SER A 46 20.11 0.38 27.79
N PHE A 47 20.49 -0.68 27.06
CA PHE A 47 19.64 -1.28 26.03
C PHE A 47 18.56 -2.19 26.62
N LEU A 48 18.87 -2.91 27.69
CA LEU A 48 17.93 -3.83 28.34
C LEU A 48 16.82 -3.11 29.10
N GLY A 49 17.06 -1.90 29.62
CA GLY A 49 16.06 -1.11 30.34
C GLY A 49 14.78 -0.83 29.52
N PRO A 50 14.88 -0.20 28.34
CA PRO A 50 13.74 0.04 27.45
C PRO A 50 13.04 -1.26 27.02
N LEU A 51 13.81 -2.30 26.71
CA LEU A 51 13.25 -3.61 26.32
C LEU A 51 12.45 -4.26 27.46
N PHE A 52 12.97 -4.22 28.69
CA PHE A 52 12.24 -4.70 29.87
C PHE A 52 10.95 -3.92 30.07
N ASN A 53 11.01 -2.59 30.01
CA ASN A 53 9.83 -1.74 30.17
C ASN A 53 8.79 -2.03 29.09
N ARG A 54 9.20 -2.22 27.83
CA ARG A 54 8.32 -2.62 26.74
C ARG A 54 7.67 -3.97 27.02
N ALA A 55 8.46 -4.98 27.37
CA ALA A 55 7.96 -6.34 27.62
C ALA A 55 6.99 -6.41 28.80
N VAL A 56 7.21 -5.60 29.83
CA VAL A 56 6.40 -5.54 31.04
C VAL A 56 5.14 -4.68 30.86
N SER A 57 5.19 -3.66 30.01
CA SER A 57 4.03 -2.81 29.68
C SER A 57 3.03 -3.51 28.76
N THR A 58 3.37 -4.67 28.18
CA THR A 58 2.52 -5.45 27.26
C THR A 58 1.24 -6.06 27.88
N ARG A 59 0.81 -5.64 29.07
CA ARG A 59 -0.52 -5.98 29.61
C ARG A 59 -1.36 -4.73 29.82
N LYS A 60 -1.69 -4.07 28.69
CA LYS A 60 -2.88 -3.23 28.49
C LYS A 60 -3.07 -2.71 27.06
N SER A 61 -2.20 -3.08 26.12
CA SER A 61 -2.43 -2.90 24.67
C SER A 61 -3.63 -3.75 24.21
N MET A 62 -4.46 -3.19 23.33
CA MET A 62 -5.54 -3.91 22.65
C MET A 62 -4.94 -5.05 21.84
N THR A 63 -5.73 -6.11 21.64
CA THR A 63 -5.26 -7.15 20.75
C THR A 63 -5.26 -6.63 19.31
N THR A 64 -4.36 -7.15 18.48
CA THR A 64 -4.36 -6.87 17.04
C THR A 64 -5.71 -7.22 16.38
N ALA A 65 -6.48 -8.15 16.95
CA ALA A 65 -7.82 -8.47 16.47
C ALA A 65 -8.82 -7.33 16.72
N ASP A 66 -8.74 -6.69 17.88
CA ASP A 66 -9.63 -5.59 18.26
C ASP A 66 -9.33 -4.33 17.43
N LEU A 67 -8.05 -3.99 17.24
CA LEU A 67 -7.66 -2.87 16.35
C LEU A 67 -8.14 -3.09 14.92
N LYS A 68 -8.03 -4.33 14.41
CA LYS A 68 -8.56 -4.69 13.09
C LYS A 68 -10.09 -4.59 13.03
N ALA A 69 -10.80 -4.90 14.10
CA ALA A 69 -12.26 -4.76 14.14
C ALA A 69 -12.66 -3.28 14.02
N ILE A 70 -12.01 -2.38 14.77
CA ILE A 70 -12.23 -0.92 14.67
C ILE A 70 -11.99 -0.44 13.23
N LEU A 71 -10.87 -0.83 12.63
CA LEU A 71 -10.50 -0.42 11.27
C LEU A 71 -11.46 -0.95 10.21
N ARG A 72 -11.96 -2.18 10.37
CA ARG A 72 -12.98 -2.76 9.47
C ARG A 72 -14.30 -2.00 9.56
N GLN A 73 -14.72 -1.64 10.78
CA GLN A 73 -15.93 -0.85 10.97
C GLN A 73 -15.79 0.52 10.30
N TYR A 74 -14.67 1.22 10.58
CA TYR A 74 -14.39 2.51 9.95
C TYR A 74 -14.34 2.42 8.42
N LEU A 75 -13.72 1.36 7.85
CA LEU A 75 -13.73 1.12 6.40
C LEU A 75 -15.16 0.98 5.87
N SER A 76 -15.99 0.17 6.53
CA SER A 76 -17.39 -0.02 6.13
C SER A 76 -18.16 1.30 6.14
N ASP A 77 -18.09 2.04 7.25
CA ASP A 77 -18.79 3.30 7.41
C ASP A 77 -18.35 4.34 6.37
N ALA A 78 -17.05 4.41 6.08
CA ALA A 78 -16.49 5.31 5.09
C ALA A 78 -16.93 4.95 3.66
N LEU A 79 -16.95 3.66 3.31
CA LEU A 79 -17.42 3.20 1.99
C LEU A 79 -18.92 3.42 1.79
N ASP A 80 -19.72 3.29 2.85
CA ASP A 80 -21.15 3.58 2.83
C ASP A 80 -21.41 5.08 2.69
N ALA A 81 -20.69 5.92 3.45
CA ALA A 81 -20.76 7.37 3.35
C ALA A 81 -20.39 7.86 1.94
N ASP A 82 -19.32 7.30 1.36
CA ASP A 82 -18.88 7.57 -0.01
C ASP A 82 -19.99 7.23 -1.03
N LEU A 83 -20.61 6.05 -0.90
CA LEU A 83 -21.71 5.64 -1.77
C LEU A 83 -22.92 6.56 -1.65
N GLN A 84 -23.26 6.98 -0.42
CA GLN A 84 -24.35 7.94 -0.20
C GLN A 84 -24.02 9.31 -0.80
N HIS A 85 -22.76 9.73 -0.74
CA HIS A 85 -22.32 10.98 -1.34
C HIS A 85 -22.49 10.99 -2.87
N HIS A 86 -22.14 9.87 -3.53
CA HIS A 86 -22.45 9.66 -4.95
C HIS A 86 -23.94 9.75 -5.25
N ARG A 87 -24.79 9.11 -4.43
CA ARG A 87 -26.26 9.13 -4.62
C ARG A 87 -26.87 10.52 -4.46
N ASN A 88 -26.31 11.33 -3.57
CA ASN A 88 -26.82 12.66 -3.27
C ASN A 88 -26.30 13.73 -4.23
N THR A 89 -25.19 13.45 -4.92
CA THR A 89 -24.62 14.36 -5.92
C THR A 89 -25.48 14.37 -7.17
N LYS A 90 -25.82 15.57 -7.65
CA LYS A 90 -26.63 15.70 -8.88
C LYS A 90 -25.83 15.21 -10.10
N PRO A 91 -26.48 14.56 -11.08
CA PRO A 91 -25.81 14.15 -12.31
C PRO A 91 -25.07 15.30 -12.99
N GLY A 92 -23.86 15.03 -13.48
CA GLY A 92 -23.01 16.03 -14.16
C GLY A 92 -22.33 17.04 -13.23
N LEU A 93 -22.40 16.85 -11.91
CA LEU A 93 -21.59 17.59 -10.95
C LEU A 93 -20.50 16.70 -10.36
N SER A 94 -19.45 17.35 -9.87
CA SER A 94 -18.37 16.70 -9.15
C SER A 94 -18.86 16.25 -7.77
N VAL A 95 -18.42 15.07 -7.38
CA VAL A 95 -18.70 14.43 -6.09
C VAL A 95 -17.72 14.93 -5.04
N TYR A 96 -16.41 14.92 -5.31
CA TYR A 96 -15.39 15.18 -4.28
C TYR A 96 -14.83 16.59 -4.32
N SER A 97 -15.02 17.28 -5.44
CA SER A 97 -14.57 18.64 -5.65
C SER A 97 -15.76 19.59 -5.48
N GLY A 98 -15.47 20.79 -4.97
CA GLY A 98 -16.50 21.81 -4.77
C GLY A 98 -16.95 22.41 -6.10
N ARG A 99 -16.80 23.73 -6.22
CA ARG A 99 -17.08 24.41 -7.50
C ARG A 99 -15.98 24.06 -8.50
N VAL A 100 -16.32 23.27 -9.51
CA VAL A 100 -15.44 22.99 -10.66
C VAL A 100 -15.30 24.26 -11.52
N PRO A 101 -14.08 24.68 -11.89
CA PRO A 101 -13.87 25.79 -12.82
C PRO A 101 -14.57 25.57 -14.16
N PHE A 102 -14.91 26.66 -14.85
CA PHE A 102 -15.56 26.58 -16.15
C PHE A 102 -14.64 25.92 -17.19
N GLY A 103 -15.17 24.95 -17.92
CA GLY A 103 -14.44 24.23 -18.97
C GLY A 103 -13.69 22.99 -18.50
N ILE A 104 -13.72 22.66 -17.21
CA ILE A 104 -13.15 21.43 -16.66
C ILE A 104 -14.27 20.40 -16.49
N ASP A 105 -14.02 19.17 -16.92
CA ASP A 105 -14.94 18.06 -16.69
C ASP A 105 -14.99 17.71 -15.19
N PRO A 106 -16.18 17.69 -14.56
CA PRO A 106 -16.30 17.38 -13.14
C PRO A 106 -15.79 15.99 -12.74
N VAL A 107 -15.87 15.00 -13.65
CA VAL A 107 -15.35 13.65 -13.41
C VAL A 107 -13.82 13.64 -13.42
N GLU A 108 -13.20 14.29 -14.40
CA GLU A 108 -11.75 14.50 -14.43
C GLU A 108 -11.25 15.19 -13.16
N GLN A 109 -11.91 16.28 -12.73
CA GLN A 109 -11.58 17.01 -11.51
C GLN A 109 -11.65 16.13 -10.24
N ASP A 110 -12.62 15.21 -10.18
CA ASP A 110 -12.74 14.25 -9.09
C ASP A 110 -11.60 13.24 -9.09
N ILE A 111 -11.26 12.68 -10.26
CA ILE A 111 -10.14 11.74 -10.40
C ILE A 111 -8.84 12.40 -9.95
N GLU A 112 -8.58 13.63 -10.38
CA GLU A 112 -7.38 14.37 -9.97
C GLU A 112 -7.32 14.59 -8.47
N THR A 113 -8.44 14.97 -7.86
CA THR A 113 -8.56 15.19 -6.41
C THR A 113 -8.30 13.90 -5.65
N ILE A 114 -8.92 12.80 -6.07
CA ILE A 114 -8.74 11.49 -5.43
C ILE A 114 -7.29 11.01 -5.59
N ASP A 115 -6.71 11.09 -6.78
CA ASP A 115 -5.33 10.63 -7.04
C ASP A 115 -4.31 11.44 -6.22
N HIS A 116 -4.53 12.75 -6.05
CA HIS A 116 -3.74 13.58 -5.15
C HIS A 116 -3.80 13.07 -3.71
N LEU A 117 -5.00 12.83 -3.18
CA LEU A 117 -5.19 12.34 -1.81
C LEU A 117 -4.59 10.94 -1.60
N ILE A 118 -4.76 10.02 -2.57
CA ILE A 118 -4.12 8.69 -2.52
C ILE A 118 -2.61 8.83 -2.40
N SER A 119 -2.00 9.74 -3.18
CA SER A 119 -0.57 10.00 -3.12
C SER A 119 -0.17 10.52 -1.73
N GLU A 120 -0.90 11.48 -1.17
CA GLU A 120 -0.61 12.03 0.17
C GLU A 120 -0.68 10.97 1.26
N TYR A 121 -1.76 10.19 1.32
CA TYR A 121 -1.92 9.14 2.32
C TYR A 121 -0.85 8.05 2.21
N ARG A 122 -0.45 7.68 0.99
CA ARG A 122 0.66 6.73 0.76
C ARG A 122 2.00 7.30 1.23
N ASP A 123 2.28 8.57 0.97
CA ASP A 123 3.48 9.25 1.44
C ASP A 123 3.53 9.30 2.97
N TRP A 124 2.40 9.61 3.62
CA TRP A 124 2.30 9.60 5.09
C TRP A 124 2.51 8.19 5.65
N LEU A 125 2.02 7.16 4.98
CA LEU A 125 2.22 5.76 5.39
C LEU A 125 3.69 5.33 5.25
N ILE A 126 4.37 5.70 4.17
CA ILE A 126 5.80 5.45 3.96
C ILE A 126 6.64 6.12 5.06
N ARG A 127 6.32 7.37 5.38
CA ARG A 127 7.04 8.17 6.40
C ARG A 127 6.57 7.89 7.83
N ARG A 128 5.51 7.09 8.00
CA ARG A 128 4.85 6.78 9.28
C ARG A 128 4.36 8.04 10.01
N GLU A 129 3.92 9.05 9.26
CA GLU A 129 3.39 10.32 9.77
C GLU A 129 1.91 10.20 10.19
N VAL A 130 1.65 9.39 11.22
CA VAL A 130 0.28 9.17 11.73
C VAL A 130 -0.39 10.44 12.27
N SER A 131 0.40 11.46 12.61
CA SER A 131 -0.09 12.77 13.05
C SER A 131 -0.85 13.55 11.96
N ARG A 132 -0.71 13.17 10.69
CA ARG A 132 -1.48 13.77 9.59
C ARG A 132 -2.95 13.34 9.59
N ALA A 133 -3.27 12.25 10.29
CA ALA A 133 -4.63 11.72 10.44
C ALA A 133 -5.23 12.01 11.84
N GLU A 134 -4.68 12.98 12.57
CA GLU A 134 -5.02 13.26 13.98
C GLU A 134 -6.52 13.39 14.30
N PRO A 135 -7.32 14.14 13.52
CA PRO A 135 -8.73 14.33 13.86
C PRO A 135 -9.49 13.00 13.93
N THR A 136 -9.32 12.16 12.92
CA THR A 136 -9.98 10.85 12.84
C THR A 136 -9.35 9.85 13.79
N LEU A 137 -8.02 9.85 13.92
CA LEU A 137 -7.32 8.94 14.83
C LEU A 137 -7.71 9.20 16.28
N SER A 138 -7.70 10.45 16.73
CA SER A 138 -8.07 10.81 18.09
C SER A 138 -9.54 10.51 18.38
N ARG A 139 -10.44 10.70 17.41
CA ARG A 139 -11.85 10.30 17.52
C ARG A 139 -12.00 8.79 17.69
N LEU A 140 -11.40 7.99 16.82
CA LEU A 140 -11.46 6.52 16.89
C LEU A 140 -10.87 6.00 18.21
N MET A 141 -9.77 6.59 18.68
CA MET A 141 -9.17 6.23 19.96
C MET A 141 -10.12 6.51 21.12
N ALA A 142 -10.79 7.67 21.13
CA ALA A 142 -11.73 8.04 22.19
C ALA A 142 -12.98 7.15 22.18
N GLU A 143 -13.60 6.94 21.02
CA GLU A 143 -14.83 6.13 20.87
C GLU A 143 -14.61 4.67 21.27
N ASN A 144 -13.42 4.13 21.03
CA ASN A 144 -13.11 2.71 21.25
C ASN A 144 -12.20 2.46 22.47
N ASN A 145 -11.93 3.48 23.29
CA ASN A 145 -11.05 3.42 24.46
C ASN A 145 -9.66 2.85 24.14
N VAL A 146 -9.10 3.22 22.99
CA VAL A 146 -7.81 2.71 22.53
C VAL A 146 -6.68 3.33 23.35
N PRO A 147 -5.81 2.52 23.97
CA PRO A 147 -4.67 3.02 24.74
C PRO A 147 -3.67 3.83 23.89
N ALA A 148 -2.94 4.74 24.53
CA ALA A 148 -1.96 5.59 23.85
C ALA A 148 -0.82 4.79 23.20
N GLU A 149 -0.49 3.62 23.75
CA GLU A 149 0.52 2.71 23.20
C GLU A 149 0.16 2.16 21.82
N ASP A 150 -1.14 2.02 21.50
CA ASP A 150 -1.62 1.46 20.24
C ASP A 150 -1.85 2.53 19.16
N ARG A 151 -1.62 3.81 19.49
CA ARG A 151 -1.85 4.95 18.60
C ARG A 151 -1.15 4.81 17.25
N VAL A 152 0.11 4.36 17.25
CA VAL A 152 0.89 4.23 16.01
C VAL A 152 0.36 3.08 15.16
N GLU A 153 0.01 1.95 15.77
CA GLU A 153 -0.53 0.79 15.05
C GLU A 153 -1.89 1.11 14.44
N LEU A 154 -2.79 1.70 15.24
CA LEU A 154 -4.09 2.17 14.76
C LEU A 154 -3.94 3.24 13.68
N GLY A 155 -3.04 4.20 13.87
CA GLY A 155 -2.78 5.28 12.91
C GLY A 155 -2.28 4.77 11.56
N LEU A 156 -1.33 3.82 11.54
CA LEU A 156 -0.88 3.21 10.29
C LEU A 156 -2.00 2.43 9.60
N GLY A 157 -2.79 1.68 10.36
CA GLY A 157 -3.97 0.99 9.84
C GLY A 157 -5.02 1.95 9.28
N LEU A 158 -5.24 3.09 9.92
CA LEU A 158 -6.17 4.13 9.47
C LEU A 158 -5.71 4.76 8.14
N LEU A 159 -4.43 5.09 8.01
CA LEU A 159 -3.87 5.57 6.75
C LEU A 159 -4.08 4.55 5.62
N GLN A 160 -3.86 3.26 5.91
CA GLN A 160 -4.09 2.19 4.94
C GLN A 160 -5.57 2.04 4.56
N VAL A 161 -6.49 2.22 5.51
CA VAL A 161 -7.93 2.21 5.23
C VAL A 161 -8.34 3.41 4.36
N ASN A 162 -7.84 4.61 4.64
CA ASN A 162 -8.15 5.78 3.82
C ASN A 162 -7.68 5.60 2.36
N VAL A 163 -6.52 4.97 2.12
CA VAL A 163 -6.10 4.61 0.78
C VAL A 163 -7.11 3.67 0.09
N GLN A 164 -7.60 2.64 0.80
CA GLN A 164 -8.60 1.72 0.24
C GLN A 164 -9.93 2.41 -0.07
N VAL A 165 -10.39 3.30 0.81
CA VAL A 165 -11.61 4.09 0.58
C VAL A 165 -11.46 4.94 -0.68
N LEU A 166 -10.33 5.63 -0.83
CA LEU A 166 -10.07 6.49 -1.99
C LEU A 166 -9.87 5.67 -3.29
N GLU A 167 -9.25 4.51 -3.23
CA GLU A 167 -9.16 3.59 -4.38
C GLU A 167 -10.58 3.16 -4.82
N LYS A 168 -11.46 2.84 -3.86
CA LYS A 168 -12.85 2.49 -4.17
C LYS A 168 -13.66 3.68 -4.68
N ALA A 169 -13.45 4.87 -4.13
CA ALA A 169 -14.02 6.12 -4.61
C ALA A 169 -13.64 6.38 -6.08
N ARG A 170 -12.37 6.15 -6.44
CA ARG A 170 -11.87 6.26 -7.81
C ARG A 170 -12.54 5.26 -8.74
N GLU A 171 -12.68 4.00 -8.32
CA GLU A 171 -13.42 2.98 -9.08
C GLU A 171 -14.86 3.42 -9.36
N ARG A 172 -15.54 4.03 -8.38
CA ARG A 172 -16.93 4.50 -8.53
C ARG A 172 -17.06 5.69 -9.49
N VAL A 173 -16.10 6.60 -9.49
CA VAL A 173 -16.08 7.73 -10.43
C VAL A 173 -15.87 7.25 -11.86
N VAL A 174 -14.96 6.29 -12.07
CA VAL A 174 -14.60 5.80 -13.41
C VAL A 174 -15.61 4.76 -13.93
N GLY A 175 -16.04 3.82 -13.08
CA GLY A 175 -16.86 2.67 -13.45
C GLY A 175 -18.33 2.75 -13.05
N GLY A 176 -18.73 3.83 -12.36
CA GLY A 176 -20.06 4.00 -11.80
C GLY A 176 -20.16 3.55 -10.33
N ALA A 177 -21.03 4.23 -9.57
CA ALA A 177 -21.17 4.03 -8.12
C ALA A 177 -21.88 2.73 -7.71
N VAL A 178 -22.54 2.05 -8.65
CA VAL A 178 -23.29 0.82 -8.41
C VAL A 178 -22.46 -0.35 -8.92
N ASP A 179 -22.40 -1.43 -8.13
CA ASP A 179 -21.75 -2.65 -8.58
C ASP A 179 -22.37 -3.11 -9.91
N PRO A 180 -21.54 -3.54 -10.88
CA PRO A 180 -22.03 -3.97 -12.17
C PRO A 180 -23.05 -5.08 -11.97
N PHE A 181 -24.21 -4.93 -12.62
CA PHE A 181 -25.26 -5.93 -12.56
C PHE A 181 -24.71 -7.26 -13.10
N SER A 182 -24.56 -8.23 -12.20
CA SER A 182 -24.25 -9.60 -12.61
C SER A 182 -25.54 -10.28 -13.03
N ALA A 183 -25.70 -10.53 -14.32
CA ALA A 183 -26.81 -11.32 -14.87
C ALA A 183 -26.66 -12.83 -14.57
N ALA A 184 -26.16 -13.18 -13.38
CA ALA A 184 -26.25 -14.54 -12.88
C ALA A 184 -27.64 -14.72 -12.25
N PRO A 185 -28.39 -15.78 -12.60
CA PRO A 185 -29.65 -16.06 -11.94
C PRO A 185 -29.40 -16.22 -10.44
N ALA A 186 -30.24 -15.54 -9.66
CA ALA A 186 -30.19 -15.59 -8.21
C ALA A 186 -30.51 -17.02 -7.76
N ASP A 187 -29.48 -17.82 -7.48
CA ASP A 187 -29.64 -18.94 -6.57
C ASP A 187 -28.36 -19.33 -5.82
N GLU A 188 -28.60 -19.50 -4.53
CA GLU A 188 -27.93 -20.37 -3.56
C GLU A 188 -26.52 -20.03 -3.07
N ARG A 189 -26.53 -19.53 -1.83
CA ARG A 189 -25.60 -19.90 -0.76
C ARG A 189 -25.07 -21.33 -0.94
N SER A 190 -23.84 -21.48 -1.42
CA SER A 190 -23.09 -22.70 -1.15
C SER A 190 -21.59 -22.43 -1.12
N ASN A 191 -21.07 -22.73 0.06
CA ASN A 191 -19.67 -22.73 0.42
C ASN A 191 -18.97 -23.81 -0.42
N HIS A 192 -18.36 -23.47 -1.55
CA HIS A 192 -17.55 -24.41 -2.31
C HIS A 192 -16.10 -23.96 -2.44
N ARG A 193 -15.26 -24.75 -1.75
CA ARG A 193 -13.84 -24.99 -1.99
C ARG A 193 -13.45 -24.77 -3.44
N ASN A 194 -12.36 -24.01 -3.60
CA ASN A 194 -11.53 -24.01 -4.81
C ASN A 194 -11.20 -25.44 -5.24
N ASP A 195 -11.89 -25.91 -6.27
CA ASP A 195 -11.28 -26.72 -7.32
C ASP A 195 -11.63 -26.06 -8.65
N SER A 196 -10.67 -25.29 -9.15
CA SER A 196 -10.74 -24.65 -10.46
C SER A 196 -10.58 -25.70 -11.55
N VAL A 197 -11.69 -26.06 -12.20
CA VAL A 197 -11.66 -26.67 -13.53
C VAL A 197 -11.37 -25.56 -14.53
N THR A 198 -10.19 -25.62 -15.15
CA THR A 198 -9.71 -24.70 -16.18
C THR A 198 -10.56 -24.81 -17.44
N VAL A 199 -11.53 -23.90 -17.62
CA VAL A 199 -12.09 -23.62 -18.95
C VAL A 199 -11.15 -22.62 -19.63
N ALA A 200 -10.67 -22.95 -20.83
CA ALA A 200 -9.81 -22.08 -21.59
C ALA A 200 -10.53 -20.73 -21.85
N PRO A 201 -9.91 -19.59 -21.50
CA PRO A 201 -10.53 -18.29 -21.72
C PRO A 201 -10.70 -18.05 -23.22
N THR A 202 -11.95 -17.99 -23.68
CA THR A 202 -12.29 -17.78 -25.10
C THR A 202 -12.68 -16.32 -25.28
N GLY A 203 -11.75 -15.50 -25.77
CA GLY A 203 -11.95 -14.08 -26.02
C GLY A 203 -10.87 -13.54 -26.96
N PRO A 204 -11.06 -12.34 -27.55
CA PRO A 204 -10.11 -11.79 -28.52
C PRO A 204 -8.75 -11.53 -27.85
N LEU A 205 -7.68 -11.71 -28.62
CA LEU A 205 -6.31 -11.45 -28.16
C LEU A 205 -6.12 -9.96 -27.87
N LEU A 206 -5.18 -9.65 -26.98
CA LEU A 206 -4.82 -8.25 -26.73
C LEU A 206 -4.35 -7.56 -28.02
N SER A 207 -3.55 -8.24 -28.84
CA SER A 207 -3.10 -7.71 -30.14
C SER A 207 -4.24 -7.36 -31.10
N GLU A 208 -5.35 -8.11 -31.05
CA GLU A 208 -6.49 -7.92 -31.94
C GLU A 208 -7.33 -6.70 -31.54
N VAL A 209 -7.51 -6.48 -30.23
CA VAL A 209 -8.33 -5.36 -29.73
C VAL A 209 -7.55 -4.05 -29.58
N LEU A 210 -6.22 -4.14 -29.44
CA LEU A 210 -5.38 -2.99 -29.11
C LEU A 210 -5.44 -1.87 -30.16
N PRO A 211 -5.42 -2.12 -31.49
CA PRO A 211 -5.54 -1.05 -32.47
C PRO A 211 -6.85 -0.27 -32.34
N ALA A 212 -7.99 -0.97 -32.21
CA ALA A 212 -9.30 -0.34 -32.07
C ALA A 212 -9.41 0.44 -30.75
N TYR A 213 -8.82 -0.08 -29.67
CA TYR A 213 -8.75 0.63 -28.39
C TYR A 213 -7.90 1.89 -28.49
N LEU A 214 -6.71 1.83 -29.10
CA LEU A 214 -5.86 3.02 -29.26
C LEU A 214 -6.55 4.07 -30.14
N ASP A 215 -7.25 3.66 -31.20
CA ASP A 215 -8.04 4.57 -32.04
C ASP A 215 -9.18 5.23 -31.26
N TYR A 216 -9.84 4.48 -30.37
CA TYR A 216 -10.84 5.02 -29.45
C TYR A 216 -10.22 6.05 -28.49
N MET A 217 -9.08 5.73 -27.87
CA MET A 217 -8.39 6.66 -26.95
C MET A 217 -7.88 7.93 -27.66
N VAL A 218 -7.52 7.86 -28.93
CA VAL A 218 -7.14 9.04 -29.73
C VAL A 218 -8.35 9.94 -30.01
N LYS A 219 -9.52 9.34 -30.25
CA LYS A 219 -10.75 10.04 -30.66
C LYS A 219 -11.51 10.63 -29.48
N GLU A 220 -11.73 9.83 -28.44
CA GLU A 220 -12.59 10.18 -27.30
C GLU A 220 -11.78 10.78 -26.15
N GLU A 221 -10.61 10.22 -25.86
CA GLU A 221 -9.74 10.62 -24.72
C GLU A 221 -8.60 11.55 -25.14
N GLY A 222 -8.58 11.96 -26.42
CA GLY A 222 -7.64 12.95 -26.94
C GLY A 222 -6.16 12.55 -26.91
N TRP A 223 -5.83 11.25 -26.75
CA TRP A 223 -4.43 10.81 -26.69
C TRP A 223 -3.69 11.15 -27.98
N ARG A 224 -2.65 12.00 -27.88
CA ARG A 224 -1.87 12.44 -29.03
C ARG A 224 -0.37 12.45 -28.76
N GLY A 225 0.41 12.40 -29.84
CA GLY A 225 1.86 12.56 -29.82
C GLY A 225 2.56 11.62 -28.83
N GLN A 226 3.16 12.20 -27.79
CA GLN A 226 3.97 11.48 -26.82
C GLN A 226 3.16 10.51 -25.95
N THR A 227 1.95 10.90 -25.53
CA THR A 227 1.08 10.07 -24.67
C THR A 227 0.66 8.79 -25.38
N LEU A 228 0.27 8.89 -26.65
CA LEU A 228 -0.07 7.73 -27.48
C LEU A 228 1.15 6.82 -27.70
N ALA A 229 2.32 7.40 -27.97
CA ALA A 229 3.55 6.65 -28.19
C ALA A 229 3.99 5.89 -26.93
N GLN A 230 3.88 6.50 -25.75
CA GLN A 230 4.19 5.88 -24.46
C GLN A 230 3.22 4.75 -24.11
N ASN A 231 1.92 4.97 -24.32
CA ASN A 231 0.90 3.95 -24.08
C ASN A 231 1.07 2.76 -25.02
N SER A 232 1.21 3.01 -26.31
CA SER A 232 1.45 1.97 -27.32
C SER A 232 2.70 1.15 -26.99
N ALA A 233 3.78 1.81 -26.55
CA ALA A 233 5.01 1.13 -26.12
C ALA A 233 4.78 0.26 -24.88
N THR A 234 3.96 0.73 -23.92
CA THR A 234 3.63 -0.02 -22.69
C THR A 234 2.87 -1.31 -23.00
N TYR A 235 1.86 -1.25 -23.87
CA TYR A 235 1.12 -2.45 -24.26
C TYR A 235 1.99 -3.45 -25.03
N ARG A 236 2.89 -2.96 -25.90
CA ARG A 236 3.86 -3.81 -26.59
C ARG A 236 4.80 -4.50 -25.59
N MET A 237 5.31 -3.78 -24.59
CA MET A 237 6.17 -4.33 -23.54
C MET A 237 5.45 -5.40 -22.71
N LEU A 238 4.16 -5.19 -22.41
CA LEU A 238 3.32 -6.16 -21.73
C LEU A 238 3.16 -7.45 -22.56
N GLN A 239 2.88 -7.32 -23.86
CA GLN A 239 2.75 -8.47 -24.76
C GLN A 239 4.06 -9.23 -24.90
N GLU A 240 5.19 -8.53 -25.02
CA GLU A 240 6.51 -9.15 -25.11
C GLU A 240 6.84 -9.97 -23.85
N HIS A 241 6.50 -9.45 -22.68
CA HIS A 241 6.87 -10.09 -21.42
C HIS A 241 5.87 -11.14 -20.92
N CYS A 242 4.57 -10.85 -21.01
CA CYS A 242 3.50 -11.70 -20.50
C CYS A 242 2.88 -12.60 -21.57
N GLY A 243 3.27 -12.43 -22.83
CA GLY A 243 2.72 -13.12 -23.99
C GLY A 243 1.45 -12.45 -24.51
N ASP A 244 1.16 -12.64 -25.80
CA ASP A 244 -0.11 -12.21 -26.38
C ASP A 244 -1.20 -13.23 -26.06
N LYS A 245 -2.14 -12.84 -25.21
CA LYS A 245 -3.20 -13.69 -24.69
C LYS A 245 -4.56 -13.00 -24.79
N PRO A 246 -5.68 -13.72 -24.68
CA PRO A 246 -7.00 -13.11 -24.56
C PRO A 246 -7.03 -12.09 -23.43
N VAL A 247 -7.71 -10.95 -23.62
CA VAL A 247 -7.74 -9.87 -22.61
C VAL A 247 -8.13 -10.36 -21.21
N GLN A 248 -9.09 -11.29 -21.15
CA GLN A 248 -9.62 -11.84 -19.90
C GLN A 248 -8.69 -12.88 -19.23
N SER A 249 -7.64 -13.32 -19.92
CA SER A 249 -6.71 -14.34 -19.44
C SER A 249 -5.50 -13.77 -18.70
N TYR A 250 -5.31 -12.44 -18.72
CA TYR A 250 -4.28 -11.79 -17.93
C TYR A 250 -4.65 -11.84 -16.44
N THR A 251 -3.75 -12.38 -15.64
CA THR A 251 -3.95 -12.54 -14.20
C THR A 251 -3.15 -11.52 -13.40
N ARG A 252 -3.46 -11.41 -12.09
CA ARG A 252 -2.64 -10.63 -11.15
C ARG A 252 -1.17 -11.09 -11.14
N LYS A 253 -0.91 -12.37 -11.41
CA LYS A 253 0.45 -12.92 -11.48
C LYS A 253 1.21 -12.36 -12.67
N ASP A 254 0.56 -12.23 -13.83
CA ASP A 254 1.16 -11.62 -15.02
C ASP A 254 1.51 -10.15 -14.77
N MET A 255 0.61 -9.39 -14.15
CA MET A 255 0.86 -7.98 -13.80
C MET A 255 2.00 -7.84 -12.79
N THR A 256 2.07 -8.72 -11.78
CA THR A 256 3.18 -8.73 -10.82
C THR A 256 4.51 -8.98 -11.53
N ALA A 257 4.58 -9.98 -12.41
CA ALA A 257 5.77 -10.28 -13.18
C ALA A 257 6.19 -9.12 -14.09
N PHE A 258 5.22 -8.45 -14.73
CA PHE A 258 5.46 -7.26 -15.54
C PHE A 258 6.04 -6.09 -14.74
N TYR A 259 5.49 -5.81 -13.56
CA TYR A 259 6.05 -4.76 -12.71
C TYR A 259 7.44 -5.10 -12.17
N ASP A 260 7.70 -6.37 -11.87
CA ASP A 260 9.01 -6.82 -11.39
C ASP A 260 10.08 -6.67 -12.47
N ILE A 261 9.76 -6.98 -13.74
CA ILE A 261 10.71 -6.75 -14.83
C ILE A 261 10.97 -5.25 -15.04
N LEU A 262 9.95 -4.40 -14.98
CA LEU A 262 10.11 -2.94 -15.14
C LEU A 262 11.01 -2.34 -14.04
N ARG A 263 10.89 -2.81 -12.80
CA ARG A 263 11.77 -2.39 -11.68
C ARG A 263 13.21 -2.85 -11.86
N ALA A 264 13.41 -3.98 -12.54
CA ALA A 264 14.74 -4.49 -12.82
C ALA A 264 15.42 -3.74 -13.98
N LEU A 265 14.73 -2.91 -14.76
CA LEU A 265 15.34 -2.19 -15.87
C LEU A 265 16.22 -1.01 -15.38
N PRO A 266 17.36 -0.76 -16.04
CA PRO A 266 18.13 0.47 -15.84
C PRO A 266 17.30 1.71 -16.17
N ALA A 267 17.55 2.81 -15.47
CA ALA A 267 16.98 4.10 -15.81
C ALA A 267 17.43 4.52 -17.23
N LEU A 268 16.51 5.09 -18.01
CA LEU A 268 16.77 5.54 -19.39
C LEU A 268 17.24 4.43 -20.36
N TRP A 269 16.94 3.16 -20.06
CA TRP A 269 17.34 2.02 -20.91
C TRP A 269 16.92 2.21 -22.37
N SER A 270 15.72 2.75 -22.62
CA SER A 270 15.16 2.98 -23.96
C SER A 270 15.88 4.06 -24.77
N LYS A 271 16.79 4.83 -24.15
CA LYS A 271 17.59 5.89 -24.81
C LYS A 271 19.04 5.48 -25.05
N ARG A 272 19.46 4.31 -24.57
CA ARG A 272 20.84 3.81 -24.70
C ARG A 272 20.92 2.82 -25.85
N SER A 273 21.80 3.09 -26.81
CA SER A 273 22.06 2.22 -27.98
C SER A 273 22.51 0.81 -27.60
N ASP A 274 23.11 0.64 -26.43
CA ASP A 274 23.66 -0.63 -25.92
C ASP A 274 22.59 -1.69 -25.64
N TRP A 275 21.33 -1.27 -25.50
CA TRP A 275 20.18 -2.13 -25.20
C TRP A 275 19.22 -2.30 -26.39
N THR A 276 19.51 -1.65 -27.53
CA THR A 276 18.66 -1.71 -28.72
C THR A 276 18.62 -3.12 -29.28
N GLY A 277 17.41 -3.66 -29.47
CA GLY A 277 17.19 -5.00 -30.03
C GLY A 277 17.24 -6.16 -29.01
N LEU A 278 17.48 -5.86 -27.73
CA LEU A 278 17.37 -6.85 -26.64
C LEU A 278 15.96 -6.81 -26.04
N SER A 279 15.48 -7.98 -25.62
CA SER A 279 14.22 -8.09 -24.88
C SER A 279 14.35 -7.50 -23.47
N LEU A 280 13.23 -7.12 -22.87
CA LEU A 280 13.23 -6.58 -21.49
C LEU A 280 13.90 -7.53 -20.48
N LYS A 281 13.74 -8.83 -20.69
CA LYS A 281 14.34 -9.87 -19.85
C LYS A 281 15.85 -9.91 -19.99
N GLU A 282 16.37 -9.80 -21.20
CA GLU A 282 17.82 -9.77 -21.46
C GLU A 282 18.47 -8.51 -20.92
N ILE A 283 17.80 -7.35 -21.03
CA ILE A 283 18.26 -6.08 -20.47
C ILE A 283 18.32 -6.17 -18.94
N ALA A 284 17.26 -6.67 -18.31
CA ALA A 284 17.23 -6.85 -16.87
C ALA A 284 18.33 -7.80 -16.38
N GLU A 285 18.53 -8.94 -17.07
CA GLU A 285 19.56 -9.92 -16.71
C GLU A 285 20.97 -9.36 -16.82
N ARG A 286 21.28 -8.74 -17.97
CA ARG A 286 22.62 -8.22 -18.26
C ARG A 286 23.00 -7.03 -17.39
N SER A 287 22.00 -6.26 -16.93
CA SER A 287 22.23 -5.16 -16.02
C SER A 287 22.31 -5.56 -14.54
N LYS A 288 21.96 -6.80 -14.12
CA LYS A 288 21.90 -7.21 -12.70
C LYS A 288 23.17 -6.93 -11.90
N ASN A 289 24.34 -7.04 -12.54
CA ASN A 289 25.65 -6.88 -11.89
C ASN A 289 26.25 -5.49 -12.06
N GLU A 290 25.55 -4.57 -12.73
CA GLU A 290 26.00 -3.19 -12.92
C GLU A 290 25.37 -2.28 -11.85
N VAL A 291 26.16 -1.37 -11.29
CA VAL A 291 25.67 -0.32 -10.37
C VAL A 291 25.04 0.81 -11.21
N VAL A 292 23.86 0.54 -11.75
CA VAL A 292 23.09 1.50 -12.56
C VAL A 292 21.84 1.93 -11.78
N PRO A 293 21.47 3.23 -11.79
CA PRO A 293 20.18 3.66 -11.28
C PRO A 293 19.05 2.87 -11.95
N ARG A 294 18.12 2.32 -11.17
CA ARG A 294 16.97 1.56 -11.67
C ARG A 294 15.76 2.46 -11.90
N MET A 295 14.83 2.02 -12.74
CA MET A 295 13.56 2.72 -12.90
C MET A 295 12.82 2.83 -11.55
N THR A 296 12.38 4.03 -11.22
CA THR A 296 11.50 4.26 -10.06
C THR A 296 10.04 4.15 -10.50
N MET A 297 9.15 3.70 -9.62
CA MET A 297 7.71 3.55 -9.94
C MET A 297 7.05 4.86 -10.41
N LYS A 298 7.62 6.02 -10.04
CA LYS A 298 7.19 7.35 -10.47
C LYS A 298 7.33 7.58 -11.99
N THR A 299 8.12 6.75 -12.67
CA THR A 299 8.37 6.80 -14.12
C THR A 299 7.59 5.71 -14.89
N VAL A 300 6.96 4.77 -14.19
CA VAL A 300 6.07 3.72 -14.74
C VAL A 300 4.61 4.19 -14.79
N SER A 301 4.32 5.34 -14.18
CA SER A 301 3.08 6.09 -14.32
C SER A 301 3.01 6.68 -15.74
N VAL A 302 2.32 5.98 -16.63
CA VAL A 302 1.88 6.48 -17.93
C VAL A 302 1.19 7.84 -17.77
N CYS A 303 1.52 8.75 -18.70
CA CYS A 303 1.03 10.12 -18.85
C CYS A 303 -0.41 10.38 -18.40
N ARG A 304 -0.56 11.36 -17.49
CA ARG A 304 -1.73 12.26 -17.41
C ARG A 304 -1.96 12.92 -18.78
N PRO A 305 -3.18 12.90 -19.35
CA PRO A 305 -3.55 13.90 -20.33
C PRO A 305 -3.61 15.28 -19.65
N GLU A 306 -3.20 16.34 -20.37
CA GLU A 306 -3.31 17.74 -19.97
C GLU A 306 -4.66 18.33 -20.40
#